data_AF-A0A225UKZ1-F1
#
_entry.id   AF-A0A225UKZ1-F1
#
_cell.length_a   1.000
_cell.length_b   1.000
_cell.length_c   1.000
_cell.angle_alpha   90.00
_cell.angle_beta   90.00
_cell.angle_gamma   90.00
#
_symmetry.space_group_name_H-M   'P 1'
#
loop_
_entity.id
_entity.type
_entity.pdbx_description
1 polymer ?
#
loop_
_entity_poly.entity_id
_entity_poly.type
_entity_poly.pdbx_seq_one_letter_code
_entity_poly.pdbx_strand_id
1 'polypeptide(L)'
;MLILRTENVPKSQLQLEIRPRTKKKRVHFEDEVPEGTTDTEATEAVNEDSETQEQRPSAEVRHELTADDIDLVTVQDERRRRIAKAQDEELRWSNLKAVLRGETTAMTYKEAREAWKWADNFVLSSDNVLYYIGVKG
;
A
#
# COMPACT_ATOMS: atom_id res chain seq x y z
N MET A 1 -42.65 34.88 20.38
CA MET A 1 -42.46 33.66 19.57
C MET A 1 -41.68 34.06 18.32
N LEU A 2 -40.38 33.74 18.26
CA LEU A 2 -39.52 34.00 17.11
C LEU A 2 -38.95 32.66 16.64
N ILE A 3 -39.26 32.31 15.40
CA ILE A 3 -38.86 31.07 14.73
C ILE A 3 -37.44 31.28 14.20
N LEU A 4 -36.46 30.56 14.74
CA LEU A 4 -35.13 30.47 14.14
C LEU A 4 -35.22 29.57 12.90
N ARG A 5 -35.06 30.17 11.72
CA ARG A 5 -34.91 29.44 10.46
C ARG A 5 -33.50 28.86 10.42
N THR A 6 -33.40 27.54 10.34
CA THR A 6 -32.15 26.83 10.05
C THR A 6 -31.81 27.04 8.57
N GLU A 7 -30.73 27.75 8.27
CA GLU A 7 -30.20 27.82 6.91
C GLU A 7 -29.62 26.46 6.51
N ASN A 8 -30.26 25.81 5.55
CA ASN A 8 -29.80 24.58 4.91
C ASN A 8 -28.75 24.96 3.86
N VAL A 9 -27.47 24.78 4.19
CA VAL A 9 -26.37 25.04 3.25
C VAL A 9 -26.32 23.91 2.21
N PRO A 10 -26.48 24.19 0.91
CA PRO A 10 -26.46 23.15 -0.12
C PRO A 10 -25.07 22.49 -0.24
N LYS A 11 -25.07 21.17 -0.41
CA LYS A 11 -23.89 20.28 -0.54
C LYS A 11 -22.94 20.59 -1.72
N SER A 12 -23.20 21.64 -2.50
CA SER A 12 -22.37 22.03 -3.65
C SER A 12 -21.08 22.77 -3.28
N GLN A 13 -20.85 23.11 -2.01
CA GLN A 13 -19.71 23.93 -1.57
C GLN A 13 -18.53 23.15 -0.96
N LEU A 14 -18.52 21.80 -1.01
CA LEU A 14 -17.38 20.99 -0.56
C LEU A 14 -16.67 20.29 -1.73
N GLN A 15 -16.36 21.05 -2.79
CA GLN A 15 -15.33 20.62 -3.74
C GLN A 15 -13.97 21.02 -3.19
N LEU A 16 -13.28 20.07 -2.55
CA LEU A 16 -11.86 20.18 -2.25
C LEU A 16 -11.10 20.14 -3.59
N GLU A 17 -10.78 21.31 -4.13
CA GLU A 17 -10.02 21.42 -5.37
C GLU A 17 -8.55 21.02 -5.15
N ILE A 18 -8.23 19.76 -5.47
CA ILE A 18 -6.86 19.25 -5.44
C ILE A 18 -6.13 19.82 -6.66
N ARG A 19 -5.31 20.86 -6.46
CA ARG A 19 -4.38 21.35 -7.48
C ARG A 19 -3.18 20.40 -7.62
N PRO A 20 -2.92 19.81 -8.80
CA PRO A 20 -1.68 19.07 -9.02
C PRO A 20 -0.50 20.05 -9.12
N ARG A 21 0.43 20.01 -8.16
CA ARG A 21 1.74 20.67 -8.29
C ARG A 21 2.73 19.71 -8.95
N THR A 22 3.10 19.98 -10.20
CA THR A 22 4.20 19.28 -10.89
C THR A 22 5.53 20.00 -10.60
N LYS A 23 6.20 19.64 -9.51
CA LYS A 23 7.61 20.00 -9.33
C LYS A 23 8.47 18.84 -9.84
N LYS A 24 9.11 19.02 -11.01
CA LYS A 24 10.13 18.08 -11.50
C LYS A 24 11.37 18.21 -10.61
N LYS A 25 11.62 17.20 -9.77
CA LYS A 25 12.87 17.05 -9.02
C LYS A 25 13.85 16.29 -9.93
N ARG A 26 14.90 16.95 -10.41
CA ARG A 26 15.99 16.29 -11.15
C ARG A 26 16.99 15.78 -10.11
N VAL A 27 17.35 14.50 -10.20
CA VAL A 27 18.42 13.90 -9.40
C VAL A 27 19.71 14.02 -10.20
N HIS A 28 20.77 14.54 -9.58
CA HIS A 28 22.13 14.51 -10.11
C HIS A 28 22.86 13.39 -9.36
N PHE A 29 23.52 12.52 -10.11
CA PHE A 29 24.45 11.53 -9.56
C PHE A 29 25.86 12.00 -9.93
N GLU A 30 26.77 12.03 -8.95
CA GLU A 30 28.19 12.16 -9.24
C GLU A 30 28.68 10.82 -9.81
N ASP A 31 29.28 10.86 -11.00
CA ASP A 31 29.95 9.72 -11.61
C ASP A 31 31.44 9.81 -11.22
N GLU A 32 31.78 9.32 -10.04
CA GLU A 32 33.18 9.05 -9.71
C GLU A 32 33.61 7.81 -10.48
N VAL A 33 34.26 8.04 -11.63
CA VAL A 33 34.99 7.04 -12.39
C VAL A 33 36.23 6.62 -11.58
N PRO A 34 36.36 5.37 -11.12
CA PRO A 34 37.64 4.91 -10.63
C PRO A 34 38.60 4.77 -11.82
N GLU A 35 39.60 5.64 -11.85
CA GLU A 35 40.80 5.54 -12.69
C GLU A 35 41.44 4.16 -12.50
N GLY A 36 41.39 3.35 -13.57
CA GLY A 36 41.99 2.03 -13.66
C GLY A 36 42.68 1.86 -15.00
N THR A 37 43.90 2.40 -15.05
CA THR A 37 45.03 2.20 -15.98
C THR A 37 44.95 1.08 -17.03
N THR A 38 45.15 1.50 -18.28
CA THR A 38 45.87 0.90 -19.42
C THR A 38 46.80 -0.28 -19.13
N ASP A 39 46.70 -1.37 -19.92
CA ASP A 39 47.71 -1.86 -20.91
C ASP A 39 47.34 -3.29 -21.40
N THR A 40 47.16 -3.54 -22.71
CA THR A 40 48.20 -4.04 -23.69
C THR A 40 48.56 -5.51 -23.37
N GLU A 41 48.55 -6.55 -24.20
CA GLU A 41 48.43 -6.87 -25.64
C GLU A 41 48.50 -8.41 -25.71
N ALA A 42 47.93 -9.08 -26.75
CA ALA A 42 48.52 -10.27 -27.41
C ALA A 42 47.53 -10.99 -28.35
N THR A 43 47.63 -10.63 -29.63
CA THR A 43 47.77 -11.49 -30.82
C THR A 43 46.87 -12.72 -31.04
N GLU A 44 46.06 -12.56 -32.09
CA GLU A 44 45.57 -13.51 -33.09
C GLU A 44 46.17 -14.94 -33.11
N ALA A 45 45.28 -15.93 -33.13
CA ALA A 45 45.50 -17.19 -33.82
C ALA A 45 44.19 -17.63 -34.50
N VAL A 46 44.24 -17.63 -35.84
CA VAL A 46 43.25 -18.17 -36.77
C VAL A 46 43.17 -19.69 -36.64
N ASN A 47 41.97 -20.25 -36.49
CA ASN A 47 41.56 -21.45 -37.25
C ASN A 47 40.04 -21.63 -37.19
N GLU A 48 39.42 -21.68 -38.37
CA GLU A 48 38.01 -21.99 -38.58
C GLU A 48 37.82 -23.50 -38.40
N ASP A 49 36.93 -23.96 -37.51
CA ASP A 49 36.06 -25.10 -37.84
C ASP A 49 34.94 -25.31 -36.81
N SER A 50 33.80 -25.77 -37.34
CA SER A 50 32.74 -26.51 -36.67
C SER A 50 31.76 -25.73 -35.80
N GLU A 51 30.81 -25.13 -36.52
CA GLU A 51 29.40 -25.07 -36.15
C GLU A 51 28.96 -26.37 -35.46
N THR A 52 28.80 -26.33 -34.14
CA THR A 52 27.92 -27.27 -33.45
C THR A 52 26.98 -26.44 -32.60
N GLN A 53 25.75 -26.31 -33.08
CA GLN A 53 24.67 -25.59 -32.41
C GLN A 53 24.50 -26.11 -30.99
N GLU A 54 24.96 -25.34 -30.00
CA GLU A 54 24.38 -25.39 -28.68
C GLU A 54 22.93 -24.92 -28.83
N GLN A 55 22.02 -25.90 -28.84
CA GLN A 55 20.59 -25.67 -28.78
C GLN A 55 20.28 -24.98 -27.45
N ARG A 56 20.36 -23.64 -27.44
CA ARG A 56 19.82 -22.81 -26.38
C ARG A 56 18.36 -23.25 -26.19
N PRO A 57 17.91 -23.58 -24.97
CA PRO A 57 16.50 -23.82 -24.74
C PRO A 57 15.74 -22.60 -25.26
N SER A 58 14.80 -22.88 -26.15
CA SER A 58 13.91 -21.95 -26.83
C SER A 58 13.61 -20.78 -25.90
N ALA A 59 13.87 -19.56 -26.38
CA ALA A 59 13.47 -18.35 -25.70
C ALA A 59 12.03 -18.52 -25.20
N GLU A 60 11.88 -18.65 -23.89
CA GLU A 60 10.60 -18.45 -23.23
C GLU A 60 10.10 -17.11 -23.77
N VAL A 61 9.08 -17.14 -24.62
CA VAL A 61 8.46 -15.92 -25.14
C VAL A 61 7.94 -15.22 -23.91
N ARG A 62 8.74 -14.29 -23.38
CA ARG A 62 8.32 -13.41 -22.31
C ARG A 62 7.22 -12.58 -22.92
N HIS A 63 5.98 -12.92 -22.62
CA HIS A 63 4.85 -12.06 -22.92
C HIS A 63 5.11 -10.75 -22.19
N GLU A 64 5.48 -9.73 -22.96
CA GLU A 64 5.71 -8.39 -22.45
C GLU A 64 4.32 -7.80 -22.16
N LEU A 65 3.91 -7.91 -20.90
CA LEU A 65 2.67 -7.31 -20.41
C LEU A 65 2.73 -5.80 -20.67
N THR A 66 1.92 -5.36 -21.63
CA THR A 66 1.81 -3.96 -22.02
C THR A 66 0.72 -3.30 -21.18
N ALA A 67 0.75 -1.96 -21.06
CA ALA A 67 -0.24 -1.23 -20.26
C ALA A 67 -1.70 -1.50 -20.68
N ASP A 68 -1.91 -1.84 -21.95
CA ASP A 68 -3.23 -2.19 -22.49
C ASP A 68 -3.75 -3.56 -21.98
N ASP A 69 -2.86 -4.43 -21.48
CA ASP A 69 -3.23 -5.71 -20.88
C ASP A 69 -3.78 -5.57 -19.45
N ILE A 70 -3.71 -4.36 -18.85
CA ILE A 70 -4.21 -4.10 -17.50
C ILE A 70 -5.69 -3.66 -17.57
N ASP A 71 -6.59 -4.54 -17.10
CA ASP A 71 -7.99 -4.18 -16.92
C ASP A 71 -8.16 -3.18 -15.76
N LEU A 72 -8.40 -1.92 -16.10
CA LEU A 72 -8.63 -0.84 -15.14
C LEU A 72 -9.81 -1.11 -14.19
N VAL A 73 -10.83 -1.85 -14.63
CA VAL A 73 -11.98 -2.21 -13.78
C VAL A 73 -11.51 -3.13 -12.66
N THR A 74 -10.72 -4.15 -12.99
CA THR A 74 -10.18 -5.08 -11.97
C THR A 74 -9.28 -4.37 -10.96
N VAL A 75 -8.47 -3.41 -11.40
CA VAL A 75 -7.61 -2.60 -10.53
C VAL A 75 -8.45 -1.72 -9.59
N GLN A 76 -9.50 -1.08 -10.11
CA GLN A 76 -10.40 -0.26 -9.30
C GLN A 76 -11.16 -1.08 -8.26
N ASP A 77 -11.68 -2.24 -8.65
CA ASP A 77 -12.39 -3.12 -7.73
C ASP A 77 -11.46 -3.67 -6.65
N GLU A 78 -10.24 -4.04 -7.01
CA GLU A 78 -9.23 -4.44 -6.02
C GLU A 78 -8.89 -3.30 -5.07
N ARG A 79 -8.74 -2.07 -5.56
CA ARG A 79 -8.52 -0.90 -4.70
C ARG A 79 -9.67 -0.71 -3.73
N ARG A 80 -10.93 -0.80 -4.20
CA ARG A 80 -12.13 -0.67 -3.35
C ARG A 80 -12.17 -1.77 -2.28
N ARG A 81 -11.85 -3.01 -2.64
CA ARG A 81 -11.77 -4.13 -1.68
C ARG A 81 -10.75 -3.85 -0.57
N ARG A 82 -9.55 -3.37 -0.92
CA ARG A 82 -8.51 -3.05 0.07
C ARG A 82 -8.93 -1.90 0.99
N ILE A 83 -9.59 -0.88 0.45
CA ILE A 83 -10.12 0.23 1.26
C ILE A 83 -11.18 -0.27 2.24
N ALA A 84 -12.16 -1.05 1.76
CA ALA A 84 -13.21 -1.61 2.62
C ALA A 84 -12.61 -2.44 3.76
N LYS A 85 -11.63 -3.32 3.45
CA LYS A 85 -10.93 -4.11 4.47
C LYS A 85 -10.22 -3.23 5.51
N ALA A 86 -9.53 -2.17 5.08
CA ALA A 86 -8.87 -1.26 6.00
C ALA A 86 -9.86 -0.50 6.89
N GLN A 87 -11.01 -0.09 6.35
CA GLN A 87 -12.09 0.54 7.10
C GLN A 87 -12.71 -0.41 8.14
N ASP A 88 -12.93 -1.67 7.77
CA ASP A 88 -13.42 -2.71 8.68
C ASP A 88 -12.43 -2.95 9.83
N GLU A 89 -11.13 -2.98 9.53
CA GLU A 89 -10.08 -3.10 10.54
C GLU A 89 -10.03 -1.88 11.47
N GLU A 90 -10.09 -0.66 10.93
CA GLU A 90 -10.14 0.58 11.70
C GLU A 90 -11.35 0.63 12.65
N LEU A 91 -12.53 0.21 12.16
CA LEU A 91 -13.73 0.09 12.97
C LEU A 91 -13.57 -0.95 14.08
N ARG A 92 -13.00 -2.13 13.76
CA ARG A 92 -12.71 -3.17 14.76
C ARG A 92 -11.78 -2.65 15.85
N TRP A 93 -10.73 -1.92 15.48
CA TRP A 93 -9.79 -1.34 16.45
C TRP A 93 -10.44 -0.25 17.30
N SER A 94 -11.27 0.60 16.72
CA SER A 94 -12.02 1.64 17.45
C SER A 94 -12.96 1.03 18.48
N ASN A 95 -13.70 -0.02 18.10
CA ASN A 95 -14.60 -0.76 19.00
C ASN A 95 -13.84 -1.42 20.15
N LEU A 96 -12.67 -2.01 19.88
CA LEU A 96 -11.82 -2.60 20.92
C LEU A 96 -11.33 -1.54 21.93
N LYS A 97 -10.91 -0.36 21.44
CA LYS A 97 -10.51 0.75 22.33
C LYS A 97 -11.67 1.22 23.20
N ALA A 98 -12.85 1.40 22.63
CA ALA A 98 -14.04 1.81 23.38
C ALA A 98 -14.37 0.80 24.50
N VAL A 99 -14.33 -0.50 24.20
CA VAL A 99 -14.49 -1.57 25.19
C VAL A 99 -13.46 -1.46 26.31
N LEU A 100 -12.17 -1.31 25.99
CA LEU A 100 -11.10 -1.23 26.99
C LEU A 100 -11.17 0.03 27.86
N ARG A 101 -11.80 1.10 27.38
CA ARG A 101 -12.11 2.30 28.17
C ARG A 101 -13.42 2.21 28.96
N GLY A 102 -14.25 1.21 28.68
CA GLY A 102 -15.62 1.11 29.22
C GLY A 102 -16.64 2.05 28.54
N GLU A 103 -16.31 2.62 27.38
CA GLU A 103 -17.13 3.55 26.60
C GLU A 103 -18.16 2.83 25.71
N THR A 104 -18.90 1.85 26.26
CA THR A 104 -19.74 0.96 25.44
C THR A 104 -21.20 1.40 25.29
N THR A 105 -21.58 2.58 25.79
CA THR A 105 -22.98 3.05 25.82
C THR A 105 -23.59 3.26 24.44
N ALA A 106 -22.78 3.65 23.44
CA ALA A 106 -23.19 3.86 22.06
C ALA A 106 -23.01 2.60 21.18
N MET A 107 -22.44 1.51 21.71
CA MET A 107 -22.15 0.30 20.94
C MET A 107 -23.35 -0.63 20.93
N THR A 108 -23.55 -1.32 19.80
CA THR A 108 -24.48 -2.45 19.76
C THR A 108 -23.92 -3.64 20.54
N TYR A 109 -24.80 -4.52 21.02
CA TYR A 109 -24.38 -5.75 21.71
C TYR A 109 -23.43 -6.61 20.86
N LYS A 110 -23.67 -6.69 19.54
CA LYS A 110 -22.82 -7.46 18.62
C LYS A 110 -21.41 -6.89 18.56
N GLU A 111 -21.28 -5.58 18.41
CA GLU A 111 -19.96 -4.92 18.35
C GLU A 111 -19.18 -5.09 19.65
N ALA A 112 -19.85 -4.88 20.79
CA ALA A 112 -19.23 -5.06 22.10
C ALA A 112 -18.75 -6.51 22.29
N ARG A 113 -19.60 -7.49 21.95
CA ARG A 113 -19.27 -8.91 22.07
C ARG A 113 -18.09 -9.32 21.18
N GLU A 114 -18.02 -8.84 19.94
CA GLU A 114 -16.91 -9.15 19.05
C GLU A 114 -15.60 -8.53 19.54
N ALA A 115 -15.64 -7.28 20.03
CA ALA A 115 -14.47 -6.63 20.62
C ALA A 115 -14.01 -7.33 21.91
N TRP A 116 -14.93 -7.78 22.76
CA TRP A 116 -14.60 -8.50 24.01
C TRP A 116 -13.80 -9.79 23.79
N LYS A 117 -14.01 -10.51 22.67
CA LYS A 117 -13.21 -11.70 22.33
C LYS A 117 -11.71 -11.42 22.24
N TRP A 118 -11.34 -10.18 21.95
CA TRP A 118 -9.96 -9.75 21.78
C TRP A 118 -9.44 -8.94 22.97
N ALA A 119 -10.30 -8.50 23.88
CA ALA A 119 -9.94 -7.58 24.96
C ALA A 119 -8.81 -8.14 25.84
N ASP A 120 -8.82 -9.43 26.16
CA ASP A 120 -7.81 -10.06 27.01
C ASP A 120 -6.42 -10.16 26.35
N ASN A 121 -6.37 -10.04 25.02
CA ASN A 121 -5.14 -10.16 24.24
C ASN A 121 -4.44 -8.82 24.04
N PHE A 122 -5.04 -7.72 24.50
CA PHE A 122 -4.54 -6.37 24.30
C PHE A 122 -4.53 -5.54 25.59
N VAL A 123 -3.58 -4.62 25.67
CA VAL A 123 -3.55 -3.55 26.68
C VAL A 123 -3.65 -2.22 25.97
N LEU A 124 -4.55 -1.35 26.44
CA LEU A 124 -4.67 0.03 25.96
C LEU A 124 -3.83 0.95 26.84
N SER A 125 -2.85 1.62 26.24
CA SER A 125 -2.07 2.66 26.90
C SER A 125 -2.85 3.97 27.01
N SER A 126 -2.41 4.88 27.89
CA SER A 126 -3.03 6.18 28.12
C SER A 126 -3.04 7.09 26.89
N ASP A 127 -2.09 6.88 25.96
CA ASP A 127 -1.99 7.56 24.66
C ASP A 127 -2.85 6.90 23.56
N ASN A 128 -3.74 5.97 23.92
CA ASN A 128 -4.65 5.26 23.02
C ASN A 128 -3.98 4.31 22.01
N VAL A 129 -2.76 3.86 22.31
CA VAL A 129 -2.08 2.81 21.56
C VAL A 129 -2.45 1.45 22.13
N LEU A 130 -2.81 0.50 21.26
CA LEU A 130 -3.09 -0.90 21.60
C LEU A 130 -1.82 -1.72 21.51
N TYR A 131 -1.45 -2.41 22.59
CA TYR A 131 -0.33 -3.35 22.63
C TYR A 131 -0.85 -4.77 22.71
N TYR A 132 -0.40 -5.62 21.78
CA TYR A 132 -0.74 -7.04 21.81
C TYR A 132 0.11 -7.76 22.84
N ILE A 133 -0.53 -8.50 23.74
CA ILE A 133 0.11 -9.23 24.84
C ILE A 133 -0.01 -10.75 24.73
N GLY A 134 -0.56 -11.26 23.62
CA GLY A 134 -0.72 -12.69 23.37
C GLY A 134 -2.09 -13.25 23.78
N VAL A 135 -2.43 -14.42 23.24
CA VAL A 135 -3.61 -15.19 23.67
C VAL A 135 -3.24 -15.99 24.91
N LYS A 136 -3.89 -15.72 26.04
CA LYS A 136 -3.80 -16.59 27.20
C LYS A 136 -4.59 -17.86 26.89
N GLY A 137 -3.87 -18.98 26.77
CA GLY A 137 -4.44 -20.31 26.51
C GLY A 137 -5.15 -20.91 27.71
#